data_AF-A0A7C3DXC5-F1
#
_entry.id   AF-A0A7C3DXC5-F1
#
_cell.length_a   1.000
_cell.length_b   1.000
_cell.length_c   1.000
_cell.angle_alpha   90.00
_cell.angle_beta   90.00
_cell.angle_gamma   90.00
#
_symmetry.space_group_name_H-M   'P 1'
#
loop_
_entity.id
_entity.type
_entity.pdbx_description
1 polymer ?
#
loop_
_entity_poly.entity_id
_entity_poly.type
_entity_poly.pdbx_seq_one_letter_code
_entity_poly.pdbx_strand_id
1 'polypeptide(L)'
;MPQYHIVAADSRAARNGKFLEVVGRYEPLRNPMLIETKEDRLMYWLKIGAQPSDTLRSLLQRSGMWLKWNLLKKGADEATIALEMEKWQMAQEEKRRRDEARKARRAAARRKARKSAGSEAAPTEAAPATT
;
A
#
# COMPACT_ATOMS: atom_id res chain seq x y z
N MET A 1 0.29 16.48 -6.63
CA MET A 1 0.12 15.53 -5.51
C MET A 1 1.49 15.32 -4.87
N PRO A 2 1.59 15.16 -3.54
CA PRO A 2 2.85 14.89 -2.87
C PRO A 2 3.44 13.56 -3.36
N GLN A 3 4.70 13.61 -3.80
CA GLN A 3 5.50 12.46 -4.23
C GLN A 3 6.73 12.39 -3.34
N TYR A 4 7.06 11.19 -2.88
CA TYR A 4 8.22 10.95 -2.04
C TYR A 4 9.22 10.05 -2.76
N HIS A 5 10.50 10.38 -2.69
CA HIS A 5 11.57 9.52 -3.16
C HIS A 5 12.14 8.72 -2.00
N ILE A 6 12.37 7.43 -2.23
CA ILE A 6 13.09 6.56 -1.31
C ILE A 6 14.57 6.70 -1.69
N VAL A 7 15.35 7.32 -0.81
CA VAL A 7 16.77 7.64 -1.06
C VAL A 7 17.66 6.99 -0.02
N ALA A 8 18.87 6.60 -0.44
CA ALA A 8 19.96 6.29 0.45
C ALA A 8 20.75 7.58 0.70
N ALA A 9 20.91 7.97 1.97
CA ALA A 9 21.63 9.17 2.38
C ALA A 9 22.33 8.91 3.73
N ASP A 10 23.33 9.74 4.06
CA ASP A 10 23.92 9.80 5.41
C ASP A 10 22.87 10.34 6.40
N SER A 11 22.83 9.79 7.62
CA SER A 11 21.88 10.20 8.66
C SER A 11 22.01 11.67 9.07
N ARG A 12 23.18 12.28 8.87
CA ARG A 12 23.45 13.70 9.17
C ARG A 12 23.10 14.64 8.02
N ALA A 13 22.78 14.10 6.84
CA ALA A 13 22.42 14.92 5.69
C ALA A 13 21.07 15.61 5.93
N ALA A 14 20.92 16.84 5.38
CA ALA A 14 19.64 17.52 5.41
C ALA A 14 18.56 16.70 4.68
N ARG A 15 17.30 16.77 5.15
CA ARG A 15 16.18 15.98 4.61
C ARG A 15 16.05 16.05 3.09
N ASN A 16 16.23 17.24 2.52
CA ASN A 16 16.15 17.49 1.08
C ASN A 16 17.53 17.80 0.47
N GLY A 17 18.61 17.34 1.12
CA GLY A 17 19.98 17.64 0.74
C GLY A 17 20.59 16.63 -0.22
N LYS A 18 21.93 16.56 -0.23
CA LYS A 18 22.69 15.61 -1.03
C LYS A 18 22.40 14.18 -0.56
N PHE A 19 21.96 13.34 -1.49
CA PHE A 19 21.78 11.90 -1.29
C PHE A 19 22.80 11.11 -2.13
N LEU A 20 22.97 9.83 -1.80
CA LEU A 20 23.86 8.92 -2.51
C LEU A 20 23.16 8.35 -3.75
N GLU A 21 21.96 7.80 -3.54
CA GLU A 21 21.19 7.14 -4.60
C GLU A 21 19.68 7.17 -4.35
N VAL A 22 18.89 7.24 -5.43
CA VAL A 22 17.44 7.01 -5.40
C VAL A 22 17.13 5.54 -5.62
N VAL A 23 16.60 4.89 -4.58
CA VAL A 23 16.25 3.46 -4.55
C VAL A 23 14.81 3.21 -4.99
N GLY A 24 13.93 4.21 -4.89
CA GLY A 24 12.53 4.06 -5.30
C GLY A 24 11.70 5.34 -5.17
N ARG A 25 10.39 5.20 -5.38
CA ARG A 25 9.39 6.25 -5.18
C ARG A 25 8.14 5.74 -4.49
N TYR A 26 7.46 6.66 -3.81
CA TYR A 26 6.28 6.39 -3.02
C TYR A 26 5.23 7.50 -3.22
N GLU A 27 4.01 7.09 -3.59
CA GLU A 27 2.86 7.99 -3.76
C GLU A 27 1.70 7.58 -2.82
N PRO A 28 1.56 8.22 -1.63
CA PRO A 28 0.52 7.88 -0.65
C PRO A 28 -0.90 8.16 -1.12
N LEU A 29 -1.10 9.25 -1.86
CA LEU A 29 -2.44 9.74 -2.22
C LEU A 29 -3.01 9.08 -3.47
N ARG A 30 -2.22 8.25 -4.17
CA ARG A 30 -2.70 7.48 -5.32
C ARG A 30 -3.52 6.29 -4.82
N ASN A 31 -4.62 5.98 -5.49
CA ASN A 31 -5.48 4.85 -5.17
C ASN A 31 -5.56 3.94 -6.42
N PRO A 32 -4.82 2.81 -6.49
CA PRO A 32 -4.02 2.17 -5.43
C PRO A 32 -2.70 2.89 -5.12
N MET A 33 -2.24 2.76 -3.87
CA MET A 33 -0.97 3.32 -3.39
C MET A 33 0.19 2.76 -4.20
N LEU A 34 0.94 3.64 -4.88
CA LEU A 34 2.10 3.24 -5.69
C LEU A 34 3.35 3.19 -4.83
N ILE A 35 4.01 2.04 -4.85
CA ILE A 35 5.32 1.83 -4.24
C ILE A 35 6.17 1.17 -5.32
N GLU A 36 7.18 1.89 -5.79
CA GLU A 36 8.14 1.36 -6.77
C GLU A 36 9.53 1.39 -6.14
N THR A 37 10.18 0.24 -6.12
CA THR A 37 11.49 0.06 -5.49
C THR A 37 12.38 -0.79 -6.37
N LYS A 38 13.62 -0.36 -6.57
CA LYS A 38 14.66 -1.14 -7.24
C LYS A 38 15.19 -2.18 -6.28
N GLU A 39 14.73 -3.42 -6.42
CA GLU A 39 15.01 -4.50 -5.48
C GLU A 39 16.52 -4.76 -5.32
N ASP A 40 17.27 -4.80 -6.42
CA ASP A 40 18.72 -5.07 -6.39
C ASP A 40 19.48 -4.03 -5.58
N ARG A 41 19.16 -2.75 -5.79
CA ARG A 41 19.83 -1.62 -5.12
C ARG A 41 19.43 -1.53 -3.66
N LEU A 42 18.15 -1.75 -3.35
CA LEU A 42 17.69 -1.83 -1.97
C LEU A 42 18.42 -2.93 -1.21
N MET A 43 18.53 -4.11 -1.81
CA MET A 43 19.19 -5.25 -1.20
C MET A 43 20.69 -5.01 -0.99
N TYR A 44 21.34 -4.37 -1.95
CA TYR A 44 22.74 -3.94 -1.83
C TYR A 44 22.96 -3.01 -0.62
N TRP A 45 22.13 -1.96 -0.49
CA TRP A 45 22.25 -1.04 0.65
C TRP A 45 21.96 -1.71 1.99
N LEU A 46 20.97 -2.61 2.05
CA LEU A 46 20.70 -3.40 3.26
C LEU A 46 21.89 -4.32 3.63
N LYS A 47 22.55 -4.95 2.65
CA LYS A 47 23.77 -5.77 2.86
C LYS A 47 24.94 -4.96 3.40
N ILE A 48 25.09 -3.70 3.00
CA ILE A 48 26.13 -2.79 3.50
C ILE A 48 25.83 -2.29 4.92
N GLY A 49 24.61 -2.49 5.43
CA GLY A 49 24.21 -2.09 6.77
C GLY A 49 23.39 -0.79 6.82
N ALA A 50 22.78 -0.39 5.69
CA ALA A 50 21.85 0.74 5.70
C ALA A 50 20.68 0.47 6.66
N GLN A 51 20.35 1.46 7.49
CA GLN A 51 19.23 1.40 8.41
C GLN A 51 17.98 2.05 7.78
N PRO A 52 16.90 1.29 7.51
CA PRO A 52 15.67 1.87 7.00
C PRO A 52 14.92 2.64 8.10
N SER A 53 14.28 3.73 7.71
CA SER A 53 13.34 4.45 8.59
C SER A 53 12.08 3.63 8.87
N ASP A 54 11.32 4.00 9.90
CA ASP A 54 10.11 3.28 10.30
C ASP A 54 9.07 3.19 9.18
N THR A 55 8.83 4.30 8.48
CA THR A 55 7.92 4.32 7.33
C THR A 55 8.41 3.40 6.22
N LEU A 56 9.70 3.44 5.91
CA LEU A 56 10.28 2.57 4.88
C LEU A 56 10.14 1.10 5.29
N ARG A 57 10.40 0.75 6.55
CA ARG A 57 10.20 -0.61 7.07
C ARG A 57 8.75 -1.08 6.87
N SER A 58 7.76 -0.24 7.16
CA SER A 58 6.35 -0.59 6.91
C SER A 58 6.05 -0.80 5.43
N LEU A 59 6.64 0.01 4.54
CA LEU A 59 6.50 -0.17 3.08
C LEU A 59 7.14 -1.49 2.62
N LEU A 60 8.35 -1.81 3.11
CA LEU A 60 9.05 -3.04 2.79
C LEU A 60 8.29 -4.29 3.26
N GLN A 61 7.68 -4.23 4.44
CA GLN A 61 6.81 -5.30 4.94
C GLN A 61 5.59 -5.50 4.06
N ARG A 62 4.98 -4.41 3.59
CA ARG A 62 3.82 -4.47 2.68
C ARG A 62 4.16 -5.03 1.30
N SER A 63 5.39 -4.82 0.83
CA SER A 63 5.89 -5.36 -0.43
C SER A 63 6.43 -6.80 -0.35
N GLY A 64 6.61 -7.35 0.86
CA GLY A 64 7.24 -8.66 1.07
C GLY A 64 8.77 -8.64 1.07
N MET A 65 9.41 -7.56 0.61
CA MET A 65 10.88 -7.44 0.59
C MET A 65 11.52 -7.56 2.00
N TRP A 66 10.81 -7.12 3.05
CA TRP A 66 11.31 -7.29 4.42
C TRP A 66 11.39 -8.76 4.84
N LEU A 67 10.45 -9.58 4.37
CA LEU A 67 10.46 -11.02 4.64
C LEU A 67 11.67 -11.67 3.95
N LYS A 68 11.87 -11.37 2.65
CA LYS A 68 13.03 -11.80 1.88
C LYS A 68 14.35 -11.42 2.56
N TRP A 69 14.48 -10.18 3.04
CA TRP A 69 15.66 -9.73 3.77
C TRP A 69 15.92 -10.52 5.04
N ASN A 70 14.90 -10.75 5.87
CA ASN A 70 15.06 -11.52 7.12
C ASN A 70 15.44 -12.98 6.86
N LEU A 71 14.89 -13.59 5.82
CA LEU A 71 15.24 -14.96 5.43
C LEU A 71 16.69 -15.02 4.95
N LEU A 72 17.14 -14.07 4.12
CA LEU A 72 18.55 -14.01 3.71
C LEU A 72 19.47 -13.81 4.92
N LYS A 73 19.11 -12.93 5.85
CA LYS A 73 19.93 -12.68 7.05
C LYS A 73 20.04 -13.90 7.97
N LYS A 74 19.06 -14.81 7.92
CA LYS A 74 19.07 -16.09 8.63
C LYS A 74 19.83 -17.20 7.88
N GLY A 75 20.37 -16.92 6.70
CA GLY A 75 21.10 -17.89 5.88
C GLY A 75 20.18 -18.94 5.24
N ALA A 76 18.91 -18.63 5.02
CA ALA A 76 18.00 -19.53 4.33
C ALA A 76 18.37 -19.69 2.84
N ASP A 77 18.18 -20.90 2.32
CA ASP A 77 18.40 -21.20 0.91
C ASP A 77 17.43 -20.43 0.00
N GLU A 78 17.89 -20.11 -1.21
CA GLU A 78 17.12 -19.34 -2.21
C GLU A 78 15.80 -20.04 -2.58
N ALA A 79 15.80 -21.38 -2.58
CA ALA A 79 14.59 -22.19 -2.80
C ALA A 79 13.55 -22.01 -1.68
N THR A 80 13.99 -21.97 -0.42
CA THR A 80 13.09 -21.72 0.72
C THR A 80 12.55 -20.30 0.68
N ILE A 81 13.38 -19.32 0.28
CA ILE A 81 12.97 -17.93 0.09
C ILE A 81 11.87 -17.84 -0.97
N ALA A 82 12.03 -18.52 -2.11
CA ALA A 82 11.05 -18.53 -3.18
C ALA A 82 9.71 -19.13 -2.72
N LEU A 83 9.73 -20.27 -2.03
CA LEU A 83 8.53 -20.92 -1.51
C LEU A 83 7.79 -20.06 -0.49
N GLU A 84 8.52 -19.44 0.45
CA GLU A 84 7.91 -18.60 1.47
C GLU A 84 7.36 -17.30 0.88
N MET A 85 8.03 -16.76 -0.14
CA MET A 85 7.53 -15.63 -0.91
C MET A 85 6.28 -16.01 -1.71
N GLU A 86 6.22 -17.19 -2.33
CA GLU A 86 5.04 -17.67 -3.05
C GLU A 86 3.86 -17.85 -2.09
N LYS A 87 4.07 -18.51 -0.94
CA LYS A 87 3.05 -18.60 0.13
C LYS A 87 2.57 -17.22 0.58
N TRP A 88 3.49 -16.27 0.72
CA TRP A 88 3.15 -14.90 1.08
C TRP A 88 2.34 -14.19 -0.01
N GLN A 89 2.70 -14.36 -1.29
CA GLN A 89 1.96 -13.82 -2.43
C GLN A 89 0.54 -14.38 -2.49
N MET A 90 0.40 -15.70 -2.32
CA MET A 90 -0.91 -16.37 -2.29
C MET A 90 -1.78 -15.87 -1.13
N ALA A 91 -1.19 -15.72 0.06
CA ALA A 91 -1.89 -15.14 1.21
C ALA A 91 -2.29 -13.67 0.99
N GLN A 92 -1.45 -12.87 0.32
CA GLN A 92 -1.78 -11.49 -0.04
C GLN A 92 -2.87 -11.42 -1.10
N GLU A 93 -2.86 -12.31 -2.09
CA GLU A 93 -3.89 -12.37 -3.13
C GLU A 93 -5.24 -12.77 -2.54
N GLU A 94 -5.27 -13.76 -1.64
CA GLU A 94 -6.48 -14.14 -0.93
C GLU A 94 -7.02 -12.98 -0.08
N LYS A 95 -6.13 -12.29 0.65
CA LYS A 95 -6.48 -11.11 1.45
C LYS A 95 -7.00 -9.98 0.57
N ARG A 96 -6.37 -9.70 -0.57
CA ARG A 96 -6.80 -8.70 -1.55
C ARG A 96 -8.18 -9.03 -2.08
N ARG A 97 -8.42 -10.29 -2.47
CA ARG A 97 -9.74 -10.78 -2.89
C ARG A 97 -10.80 -10.60 -1.81
N ARG A 98 -10.47 -10.89 -0.54
CA ARG A 98 -11.37 -10.70 0.60
C ARG A 98 -11.67 -9.22 0.87
N ASP A 99 -10.67 -8.36 0.78
CA ASP A 99 -10.82 -6.91 0.97
C ASP A 99 -11.61 -6.26 -0.19
N GLU A 100 -11.38 -6.69 -1.42
CA GLU A 100 -12.17 -6.30 -2.60
C GLU A 100 -13.63 -6.74 -2.45
N ALA A 101 -13.88 -7.99 -2.07
CA ALA A 101 -15.24 -8.48 -1.81
C ALA A 101 -15.93 -7.69 -0.68
N ARG A 102 -15.21 -7.36 0.39
CA ARG A 102 -15.74 -6.53 1.50
C ARG A 102 -16.03 -5.10 1.05
N LYS A 103 -15.14 -4.48 0.26
CA LYS A 103 -15.37 -3.15 -0.33
C LYS A 103 -16.57 -3.16 -1.27
N ALA A 104 -16.69 -4.17 -2.13
CA ALA A 104 -17.83 -4.33 -3.04
C ALA A 104 -19.15 -4.47 -2.27
N ARG A 105 -19.19 -5.29 -1.21
CA ARG A 105 -20.36 -5.42 -0.32
C ARG A 105 -20.74 -4.09 0.33
N ARG A 106 -19.76 -3.35 0.87
CA ARG A 106 -19.99 -2.02 1.47
C ARG A 106 -20.47 -0.98 0.45
N ALA A 107 -19.91 -0.99 -0.76
CA ALA A 107 -20.33 -0.11 -1.85
C ALA A 107 -21.77 -0.43 -2.31
N ALA A 108 -22.12 -1.72 -2.43
CA ALA A 108 -23.47 -2.15 -2.78
C ALA A 108 -24.50 -1.76 -1.69
N ALA A 109 -24.16 -1.94 -0.42
CA ALA A 109 -25.00 -1.51 0.71
C ALA A 109 -25.19 0.02 0.72
N ARG A 110 -24.13 0.80 0.52
CA ARG A 110 -24.21 2.26 0.37
C ARG A 110 -25.06 2.68 -0.82
N ARG A 111 -24.94 2.00 -1.97
CA ARG A 111 -25.76 2.27 -3.16
C ARG A 111 -27.23 1.95 -2.92
N LYS A 112 -27.54 0.87 -2.21
CA LYS A 112 -28.91 0.51 -1.81
C LYS A 112 -29.51 1.53 -0.84
N ALA A 113 -28.77 1.93 0.20
CA ALA A 113 -29.19 2.96 1.16
C ALA A 113 -29.39 4.34 0.50
N ARG A 114 -28.53 4.73 -0.45
CA ARG A 114 -28.69 5.98 -1.20
C ARG A 114 -29.89 5.94 -2.15
N LYS A 115 -30.24 4.76 -2.70
CA LYS A 115 -31.46 4.58 -3.51
C LYS A 115 -32.75 4.65 -2.68
N SER A 116 -32.78 4.04 -1.49
CA SER A 116 -33.96 4.12 -0.61
C SER A 116 -34.17 5.52 -0.04
N ALA A 117 -33.10 6.23 0.33
CA ALA A 117 -33.20 7.62 0.79
C ALA A 117 -33.62 8.60 -0.34
N GLY A 118 -33.26 8.30 -1.60
CA GLY A 118 -33.67 9.10 -2.76
C GLY A 118 -35.12 8.85 -3.20
N SER A 119 -35.68 7.66 -2.94
CA SER A 119 -37.10 7.36 -3.21
C SER A 119 -38.05 7.93 -2.15
N GLU A 120 -37.53 8.34 -0.99
CA GLU A 120 -38.32 8.84 0.15
C GLU A 120 -38.27 10.37 0.28
N ALA A 121 -37.58 11.06 -0.64
CA ALA A 121 -37.45 12.53 -0.68
C ALA A 121 -38.02 13.17 -1.97
N ALA A 122 -38.86 12.45 -2.72
CA ALA A 122 -39.73 13.07 -3.73
C ALA A 122 -41.01 13.56 -3.02
N PRO A 123 -41.39 14.85 -3.12
CA PRO A 123 -41.97 15.61 -2.01
C PRO A 123 -43.47 15.39 -1.83
N THR A 124 -43.86 15.31 -0.55
CA THR A 124 -45.20 15.55 -0.04
C THR A 124 -45.36 17.05 0.23
N GLU A 125 -45.81 17.83 -0.75
CA GLU A 125 -46.27 19.23 -0.59
C GLU A 125 -47.01 19.62 -1.90
N ALA A 126 -48.24 20.13 -1.96
CA ALA A 126 -49.31 20.39 -1.02
C ALA A 126 -50.61 20.47 -1.86
N ALA A 127 -51.73 19.94 -1.36
CA ALA A 127 -53.05 20.46 -1.70
C ALA A 127 -53.34 21.62 -0.72
N PRO A 128 -53.98 22.73 -1.14
CA PRO A 128 -55.46 22.70 -1.14
C PRO A 128 -56.19 23.64 -2.15
N ALA A 129 -57.41 23.20 -2.50
CA ALA A 129 -58.64 23.95 -2.88
C ALA A 129 -58.63 24.98 -4.03
N THR A 130 -59.51 24.78 -5.03
CA THR A 130 -60.51 25.75 -5.58
C THR A 130 -61.31 25.08 -6.72
N THR A 131 -62.62 24.88 -6.52
CA THR A 131 -63.76 24.99 -7.48
C THR A 131 -64.97 24.29 -6.89
#